data_AF-A0AAN8Q9Z3-F1
#
_entry.id   AF-A0AAN8Q9Z3-F1
#
_cell.length_a   1.000
_cell.length_b   1.000
_cell.length_c   1.000
_cell.angle_alpha   90.00
_cell.angle_beta   90.00
_cell.angle_gamma   90.00
#
_symmetry.space_group_name_H-M   'P 1'
#
loop_
_entity.id
_entity.type
_entity.pdbx_description
1 polymer ?
#
loop_
_entity_poly.entity_id
_entity_poly.type
_entity_poly.pdbx_seq_one_letter_code
_entity_poly.pdbx_strand_id
1 'polypeptide(L)'
;MTVNHPRSGAPCKISPRGASMIMRKVRDQPRTTRQDLVNDLKRAGTTVSKKTISNTLCRHGLKSCSARKVPLLKPAHVQAHLKFANDHLDDPEEDWEKVMWSDETKIELFGLNSTRRVWRKKKDEYNPKNTIPTVKHRGGNIILWGCFSAKGTGRLHRIEGRMDGAMYREILANNLIPSVRALKMGRGWVFQHDNDPKHTARATKEWLCKKHLKVLEWPSQSPDLNPIENLWRELKVRIAQRQPRNLKDLEKLLQACLGELFQARLGSSSMGREDAAPQSSMPWDSHPSSSHPTSLLERLQRPSRGLLSQEEVEGLLQKHREASVFLHVERLLREKSLGLRNMEVRHKAQEENSDLAQ
;
A
#
# COMPACT_ATOMS: atom_id res chain seq x y z
N MET A 1 9.81 34.39 -42.94
CA MET A 1 9.59 32.96 -42.67
C MET A 1 8.11 32.66 -42.78
N THR A 2 7.69 31.61 -43.48
CA THR A 2 6.28 31.20 -43.58
C THR A 2 5.86 30.37 -42.38
N VAL A 3 4.92 30.87 -41.58
CA VAL A 3 4.39 30.15 -40.41
C VAL A 3 3.41 29.08 -40.89
N ASN A 4 3.78 27.81 -40.75
CA ASN A 4 2.89 26.68 -41.05
C ASN A 4 1.80 26.58 -39.99
N HIS A 5 0.61 27.11 -40.28
CA HIS A 5 -0.57 26.92 -39.44
C HIS A 5 -1.00 25.43 -39.39
N PRO A 6 -1.61 24.96 -38.28
CA PRO A 6 -2.12 23.59 -38.19
C PRO A 6 -3.15 23.31 -39.29
N ARG A 7 -2.97 22.21 -40.04
CA ARG A 7 -3.95 21.76 -41.04
C ARG A 7 -5.31 21.54 -40.38
N SER A 8 -6.37 22.11 -40.94
CA SER A 8 -7.74 22.00 -40.43
C SER A 8 -8.20 20.54 -40.40
N GLY A 9 -8.25 19.95 -39.21
CA GLY A 9 -8.70 18.57 -39.01
C GLY A 9 -10.21 18.38 -39.28
N ALA A 10 -10.61 17.13 -39.51
CA ALA A 10 -12.01 16.80 -39.78
C ALA A 10 -12.97 17.30 -38.67
N PRO A 11 -14.11 17.94 -39.02
CA PRO A 11 -15.05 18.50 -38.04
C PRO A 11 -15.51 17.52 -36.97
N CYS A 12 -15.62 17.99 -35.73
CA CYS A 12 -16.00 17.12 -34.62
C CYS A 12 -17.50 16.79 -34.63
N LYS A 13 -17.85 15.51 -34.74
CA LYS A 13 -19.24 15.00 -34.71
C LYS A 13 -20.01 15.25 -33.39
N ILE A 14 -19.38 15.85 -32.39
CA ILE A 14 -20.02 16.30 -31.15
C ILE A 14 -19.84 17.81 -31.08
N SER A 15 -20.96 18.55 -31.10
CA SER A 15 -20.98 20.00 -30.96
C SER A 15 -20.56 20.44 -29.55
N PRO A 16 -20.16 21.71 -29.33
CA PRO A 16 -19.86 22.23 -28.00
C PRO A 16 -21.00 21.99 -27.00
N ARG A 17 -22.26 22.19 -27.41
CA ARG A 17 -23.47 21.88 -26.62
C ARG A 17 -23.55 20.40 -26.24
N GLY A 18 -23.27 19.50 -27.18
CA GLY A 18 -23.24 18.05 -26.93
C GLY A 18 -22.10 17.63 -25.98
N ALA A 19 -20.92 18.26 -26.09
CA ALA A 19 -19.81 18.05 -25.16
C ALA A 19 -20.16 18.53 -23.75
N SER A 20 -20.75 19.74 -23.62
CA SER A 20 -21.23 20.28 -22.34
C SER A 20 -22.29 19.39 -21.69
N MET A 21 -23.22 18.81 -22.47
CA MET A 21 -24.20 17.84 -21.97
C MET A 21 -23.53 16.57 -21.41
N ILE A 22 -22.51 16.04 -22.07
CA ILE A 22 -21.72 14.91 -21.55
C ILE A 22 -21.00 15.31 -20.26
N MET A 23 -20.29 16.45 -20.22
CA MET A 23 -19.53 16.86 -19.04
C MET A 23 -20.45 17.08 -17.83
N ARG A 24 -21.60 17.73 -18.03
CA ARG A 24 -22.62 17.88 -16.97
C ARG A 24 -23.06 16.51 -16.45
N LYS A 25 -23.53 15.62 -17.33
CA LYS A 25 -24.04 14.31 -16.89
C LYS A 25 -22.97 13.43 -16.23
N VAL A 26 -21.71 13.47 -16.68
CA VAL A 26 -20.63 12.68 -16.04
C VAL A 26 -20.16 13.29 -14.71
N ARG A 27 -20.24 14.62 -14.54
CA ARG A 27 -20.00 15.28 -13.24
C ARG A 27 -21.13 14.93 -12.26
N ASP A 28 -22.37 15.08 -12.68
CA ASP A 28 -23.55 14.93 -11.82
C ASP A 28 -23.89 13.44 -11.56
N GLN A 29 -23.55 12.55 -12.49
CA GLN A 29 -23.77 11.10 -12.43
C GLN A 29 -22.54 10.32 -12.93
N PRO A 30 -21.43 10.25 -12.15
CA PRO A 30 -20.15 9.66 -12.59
C PRO A 30 -20.16 8.15 -12.84
N ARG A 31 -21.28 7.46 -12.57
CA ARG A 31 -21.50 6.05 -12.95
C ARG A 31 -22.11 5.87 -14.35
N THR A 32 -22.49 6.96 -15.04
CA THR A 32 -23.08 6.92 -16.39
C THR A 32 -22.16 6.19 -17.38
N THR A 33 -22.68 5.22 -18.13
CA THR A 33 -21.88 4.43 -19.06
C THR A 33 -21.67 5.14 -20.40
N ARG A 34 -20.68 4.66 -21.17
CA ARG A 34 -20.47 5.11 -22.57
C ARG A 34 -21.66 4.79 -23.48
N GLN A 35 -22.55 3.85 -23.13
CA GLN A 35 -23.76 3.58 -23.91
C GLN A 35 -24.84 4.62 -23.62
N ASP A 36 -25.01 5.01 -22.35
CA ASP A 36 -26.00 6.01 -21.95
C ASP A 36 -25.71 7.35 -22.62
N LEU A 37 -24.44 7.77 -22.64
CA LEU A 37 -24.00 8.99 -23.33
C LEU A 37 -24.20 8.94 -24.86
N VAL A 38 -24.11 7.76 -25.49
CA VAL A 38 -24.50 7.57 -26.90
C VAL A 38 -26.01 7.73 -27.04
N ASN A 39 -26.81 7.17 -26.13
CA ASN A 39 -28.26 7.24 -26.15
C ASN A 39 -28.77 8.68 -25.89
N ASP A 40 -28.11 9.42 -24.99
CA ASP A 40 -28.39 10.83 -24.70
C ASP A 40 -28.12 11.71 -25.92
N LEU A 41 -26.96 11.56 -26.58
CA LEU A 41 -26.67 12.30 -27.80
C LEU A 41 -27.58 11.87 -28.97
N LYS A 42 -27.93 10.59 -29.10
CA LYS A 42 -28.89 10.13 -30.13
C LYS A 42 -30.26 10.77 -29.92
N ARG A 43 -30.74 10.92 -28.69
CA ARG A 43 -31.96 11.69 -28.36
C ARG A 43 -31.84 13.17 -28.71
N ALA A 44 -30.64 13.75 -28.58
CA ALA A 44 -30.32 15.10 -29.05
C ALA A 44 -29.91 15.17 -30.54
N GLY A 45 -30.45 14.28 -31.38
CA GLY A 45 -30.20 14.24 -32.84
C GLY A 45 -28.79 13.85 -33.29
N THR A 46 -27.87 13.58 -32.37
CA THR A 46 -26.43 13.44 -32.64
C THR A 46 -25.99 11.97 -32.52
N THR A 47 -25.93 11.25 -33.65
CA THR A 47 -25.53 9.83 -33.67
C THR A 47 -24.00 9.68 -33.64
N VAL A 48 -23.46 9.05 -32.60
CA VAL A 48 -22.02 8.86 -32.38
C VAL A 48 -21.67 7.47 -31.81
N SER A 49 -20.40 7.07 -31.94
CA SER A 49 -19.90 5.80 -31.41
C SER A 49 -19.43 5.90 -29.95
N LYS A 50 -19.36 4.77 -29.24
CA LYS A 50 -18.71 4.65 -27.92
C LYS A 50 -17.26 5.14 -27.92
N LYS A 51 -16.54 5.01 -29.04
CA LYS A 51 -15.16 5.50 -29.21
C LYS A 51 -15.12 7.03 -29.33
N THR A 52 -16.11 7.64 -30.01
CA THR A 52 -16.27 9.09 -30.08
C THR A 52 -16.54 9.69 -28.69
N ILE A 53 -17.43 9.09 -27.90
CA ILE A 53 -17.65 9.45 -26.49
C ILE A 53 -16.34 9.31 -25.70
N SER A 54 -15.67 8.17 -25.77
CA SER A 54 -14.45 7.94 -24.97
C SER A 54 -13.31 8.88 -25.34
N ASN A 55 -13.15 9.25 -26.61
CA ASN A 55 -12.16 10.25 -27.04
C ASN A 55 -12.50 11.65 -26.49
N THR A 56 -13.80 12.00 -26.46
CA THR A 56 -14.28 13.29 -25.93
C THR A 56 -14.03 13.39 -24.44
N LEU A 57 -14.36 12.35 -23.66
CA LEU A 57 -14.05 12.28 -22.23
C LEU A 57 -12.54 12.46 -21.97
N CYS A 58 -11.67 11.76 -22.71
CA CYS A 58 -10.22 11.89 -22.55
C CYS A 58 -9.70 13.31 -22.85
N ARG A 59 -10.27 14.02 -23.83
CA ARG A 59 -9.90 15.43 -24.12
C ARG A 59 -10.21 16.38 -22.97
N HIS A 60 -11.27 16.11 -22.19
CA HIS A 60 -11.60 16.84 -20.97
C HIS A 60 -10.92 16.25 -19.72
N GLY A 61 -9.83 15.47 -19.88
CA GLY A 61 -9.06 14.87 -18.79
C GLY A 61 -9.75 13.71 -18.05
N LEU A 62 -10.97 13.32 -18.46
CA LEU A 62 -11.75 12.28 -17.79
C LEU A 62 -11.30 10.89 -18.25
N LYS A 63 -10.79 10.10 -17.29
CA LYS A 63 -10.37 8.71 -17.49
C LYS A 63 -11.33 7.72 -16.85
N SER A 64 -11.52 6.59 -17.52
CA SER A 64 -12.28 5.44 -17.00
C SER A 64 -11.48 4.75 -15.91
N CYS A 65 -11.97 4.73 -14.68
CA CYS A 65 -11.34 4.02 -13.56
C CYS A 65 -12.37 3.17 -12.82
N SER A 66 -11.92 2.10 -12.15
CA SER A 66 -12.73 1.39 -11.18
C SER A 66 -13.04 2.32 -10.00
N ALA A 67 -14.29 2.31 -9.52
CA ALA A 67 -14.64 3.03 -8.30
C ALA A 67 -13.83 2.45 -7.11
N ARG A 68 -13.29 3.33 -6.26
CA ARG A 68 -12.65 2.91 -5.01
C ARG A 68 -13.72 2.29 -4.10
N LYS A 69 -13.43 1.12 -3.52
CA LYS A 69 -14.22 0.57 -2.42
C LYS A 69 -13.77 1.27 -1.14
N VAL A 70 -14.71 1.80 -0.37
CA VAL A 70 -14.50 2.47 0.91
C VAL A 70 -15.59 2.00 1.88
N PRO A 71 -15.34 1.98 3.21
CA PRO A 71 -16.40 1.71 4.18
C PRO A 71 -17.49 2.80 4.12
N LEU A 72 -18.74 2.42 4.40
CA LEU A 72 -19.84 3.38 4.51
C LEU A 72 -19.83 4.00 5.91
N LEU A 73 -19.08 5.09 6.05
CA LEU A 73 -18.98 5.84 7.31
C LEU A 73 -20.30 6.56 7.64
N LYS A 74 -20.66 6.58 8.93
CA LYS A 74 -21.72 7.45 9.45
C LYS A 74 -21.18 8.88 9.63
N PRO A 75 -22.02 9.94 9.64
CA PRO A 75 -21.57 11.31 9.90
C PRO A 75 -20.76 11.45 11.20
N ALA A 76 -21.17 10.77 12.28
CA ALA A 76 -20.43 10.73 13.54
C ALA A 76 -19.05 10.08 13.43
N HIS A 77 -18.86 9.10 12.52
CA HIS A 77 -17.52 8.54 12.26
C HIS A 77 -16.67 9.59 11.55
N VAL A 78 -17.21 10.27 10.53
CA VAL A 78 -16.49 11.35 9.81
C VAL A 78 -16.09 12.49 10.76
N GLN A 79 -16.95 12.88 11.69
CA GLN A 79 -16.62 13.86 12.74
C GLN A 79 -15.51 13.37 13.67
N ALA A 80 -15.52 12.09 14.09
CA ALA A 80 -14.44 11.52 14.90
C ALA A 80 -13.11 11.40 14.13
N HIS A 81 -13.15 11.10 12.83
CA HIS A 81 -11.97 11.08 11.95
C HIS A 81 -11.37 12.49 11.83
N LEU A 82 -12.22 13.51 11.61
CA LEU A 82 -11.78 14.91 11.52
C LEU A 82 -11.27 15.45 12.85
N LYS A 83 -11.91 15.14 13.98
CA LYS A 83 -11.39 15.45 15.33
C LYS A 83 -9.98 14.86 15.47
N PHE A 84 -9.83 13.54 15.33
CA PHE A 84 -8.54 12.87 15.49
C PHE A 84 -7.46 13.48 14.58
N ALA A 85 -7.77 13.73 13.31
CA ALA A 85 -6.83 14.30 12.35
C ALA A 85 -6.44 15.76 12.64
N ASN A 86 -7.33 16.56 13.24
CA ASN A 86 -7.04 17.92 13.67
C ASN A 86 -6.26 17.94 15.00
N ASP A 87 -6.68 17.12 15.97
CA ASP A 87 -6.09 17.04 17.31
C ASP A 87 -4.59 16.66 17.28
N HIS A 88 -4.18 15.90 16.27
CA HIS A 88 -2.79 15.44 16.06
C HIS A 88 -2.17 15.99 14.75
N LEU A 89 -2.69 17.11 14.21
CA LEU A 89 -2.20 17.69 12.95
C LEU A 89 -0.79 18.28 13.09
N ASP A 90 -0.54 18.93 14.21
CA ASP A 90 0.71 19.60 14.57
C ASP A 90 1.57 18.75 15.53
N ASP A 91 1.22 17.47 15.73
CA ASP A 91 1.97 16.53 16.58
C ASP A 91 3.37 16.25 16.00
N PRO A 92 4.44 16.32 16.80
CA PRO A 92 5.81 16.15 16.32
C PRO A 92 6.13 14.70 15.94
N GLU A 93 7.10 14.51 15.03
CA GLU A 93 7.51 13.18 14.55
C GLU A 93 7.93 12.25 15.71
N GLU A 94 8.57 12.81 16.73
CA GLU A 94 9.02 12.10 17.92
C GLU A 94 7.86 11.51 18.74
N ASP A 95 6.63 12.02 18.66
CA ASP A 95 5.47 11.39 19.33
C ASP A 95 4.88 10.24 18.50
N TRP A 96 4.91 10.34 17.17
CA TRP A 96 4.59 9.21 16.29
C TRP A 96 5.62 8.08 16.35
N GLU A 97 6.90 8.39 16.58
CA GLU A 97 7.95 7.39 16.86
C GLU A 97 7.66 6.55 18.11
N LYS A 98 6.96 7.12 19.09
CA LYS A 98 6.59 6.47 20.36
C LYS A 98 5.38 5.54 20.22
N VAL A 99 4.67 5.54 19.07
CA VAL A 99 3.50 4.69 18.85
C VAL A 99 3.91 3.26 18.46
N MET A 100 3.35 2.29 19.18
CA MET A 100 3.31 0.88 18.80
C MET A 100 1.95 0.57 18.18
N TRP A 101 1.90 0.59 16.85
CA TRP A 101 0.76 0.23 16.02
C TRP A 101 0.47 -1.27 16.10
N SER A 102 -0.79 -1.68 16.10
CA SER A 102 -1.17 -3.10 16.02
C SER A 102 -2.49 -3.33 15.27
N ASP A 103 -2.66 -4.55 14.75
CA ASP A 103 -3.85 -4.99 13.99
C ASP A 103 -3.86 -6.53 13.80
N GLU A 104 -5.01 -7.09 13.38
CA GLU A 104 -5.12 -8.46 12.90
C GLU A 104 -5.42 -8.55 11.39
N THR A 105 -4.48 -9.11 10.62
CA THR A 105 -4.72 -9.39 9.20
C THR A 105 -5.12 -10.85 8.93
N LYS A 106 -6.12 -11.03 8.07
CA LYS A 106 -6.42 -12.30 7.40
C LYS A 106 -5.61 -12.42 6.10
N ILE A 107 -5.01 -13.58 5.84
CA ILE A 107 -4.36 -13.91 4.57
C ILE A 107 -4.96 -15.20 4.00
N GLU A 108 -5.55 -15.10 2.81
CA GLU A 108 -6.27 -16.18 2.14
C GLU A 108 -5.40 -16.86 1.08
N LEU A 109 -5.34 -18.19 1.10
CA LEU A 109 -4.51 -18.99 0.18
C LEU A 109 -4.80 -18.71 -1.30
N PHE A 110 -6.08 -18.53 -1.66
CA PHE A 110 -6.51 -18.33 -3.05
C PHE A 110 -7.01 -16.90 -3.34
N GLY A 111 -7.36 -16.10 -2.31
CA GLY A 111 -8.01 -14.79 -2.49
C GLY A 111 -7.15 -13.78 -3.27
N LEU A 112 -5.84 -13.79 -3.03
CA LEU A 112 -4.87 -12.85 -3.63
C LEU A 112 -4.69 -13.02 -5.15
N ASN A 113 -5.04 -14.19 -5.71
CA ASN A 113 -4.91 -14.47 -7.14
C ASN A 113 -6.17 -14.12 -7.97
N SER A 114 -7.29 -13.79 -7.31
CA SER A 114 -8.62 -13.65 -7.91
C SER A 114 -8.75 -12.63 -9.07
N THR A 115 -7.78 -11.72 -9.24
CA THR A 115 -7.77 -10.72 -10.34
C THR A 115 -6.60 -10.86 -11.32
N ARG A 116 -5.87 -11.99 -11.33
CA ARG A 116 -4.80 -12.23 -12.31
C ARG A 116 -5.38 -12.30 -13.74
N ARG A 117 -4.70 -11.63 -14.69
CA ARG A 117 -5.05 -11.67 -16.12
C ARG A 117 -4.28 -12.81 -16.79
N VAL A 118 -4.95 -13.53 -17.69
CA VAL A 118 -4.36 -14.61 -18.51
C VAL A 118 -4.42 -14.22 -19.98
N TRP A 119 -3.35 -14.53 -20.72
CA TRP A 119 -3.31 -14.46 -22.18
C TRP A 119 -3.65 -15.85 -22.74
N ARG A 120 -4.73 -15.97 -23.52
CA ARG A 120 -5.22 -17.25 -24.08
C ARG A 120 -5.87 -17.06 -25.44
N LYS A 121 -5.98 -18.11 -26.25
CA LYS A 121 -6.73 -18.04 -27.51
C LYS A 121 -8.25 -18.10 -27.23
N LYS A 122 -9.04 -17.64 -28.19
CA LYS A 122 -10.51 -17.80 -28.17
C LYS A 122 -10.84 -19.30 -28.16
N LYS A 123 -11.74 -19.72 -27.26
CA LYS A 123 -12.09 -21.11 -26.87
C LYS A 123 -11.25 -21.75 -25.75
N ASP A 124 -10.03 -21.29 -25.44
CA ASP A 124 -9.20 -21.88 -24.36
C ASP A 124 -9.64 -21.47 -22.93
N GLU A 125 -10.95 -21.24 -22.72
CA GLU A 125 -11.58 -20.71 -21.50
C GLU A 125 -11.32 -21.61 -20.28
N TYR A 126 -11.60 -22.91 -20.44
CA TYR A 126 -11.63 -23.90 -19.36
C TYR A 126 -10.38 -24.80 -19.32
N ASN A 127 -9.32 -24.43 -20.06
CA ASN A 127 -8.03 -25.11 -19.94
C ASN A 127 -7.48 -24.87 -18.52
N PRO A 128 -7.08 -25.91 -17.75
CA PRO A 128 -6.57 -25.74 -16.39
C PRO A 128 -5.42 -24.74 -16.24
N LYS A 129 -4.60 -24.55 -17.28
CA LYS A 129 -3.50 -23.57 -17.32
C LYS A 129 -3.99 -22.11 -17.39
N ASN A 130 -5.23 -21.90 -17.82
CA ASN A 130 -5.86 -20.59 -18.02
C ASN A 130 -6.91 -20.24 -16.95
N THR A 131 -7.36 -21.24 -16.19
CA THR A 131 -8.29 -21.07 -15.06
C THR A 131 -7.53 -20.89 -13.75
N ILE A 132 -8.10 -20.13 -12.81
CA ILE A 132 -7.62 -20.08 -11.43
C ILE A 132 -8.56 -20.99 -10.60
N PRO A 133 -8.07 -22.09 -9.98
CA PRO A 133 -8.91 -22.97 -9.19
C PRO A 133 -9.60 -22.22 -8.05
N THR A 134 -10.93 -22.28 -8.02
CA THR A 134 -11.75 -21.70 -6.94
C THR A 134 -12.36 -22.83 -6.11
N VAL A 135 -12.04 -22.85 -4.81
CA VAL A 135 -12.55 -23.85 -3.88
C VAL A 135 -13.70 -23.26 -3.07
N LYS A 136 -14.89 -23.87 -3.16
CA LYS A 136 -16.04 -23.49 -2.32
C LYS A 136 -15.71 -23.73 -0.84
N HIS A 137 -15.62 -22.65 -0.08
CA HIS A 137 -15.45 -22.58 1.39
C HIS A 137 -14.18 -23.22 2.01
N ARG A 138 -13.42 -24.05 1.28
CA ARG A 138 -12.23 -24.77 1.79
C ARG A 138 -10.88 -24.20 1.34
N GLY A 139 -10.83 -22.91 0.98
CA GLY A 139 -9.56 -22.25 0.64
C GLY A 139 -8.57 -22.17 1.80
N GLY A 140 -9.09 -22.12 3.03
CA GLY A 140 -8.26 -21.86 4.20
C GLY A 140 -7.71 -20.43 4.23
N ASN A 141 -7.31 -20.01 5.41
CA ASN A 141 -6.69 -18.72 5.66
C ASN A 141 -5.85 -18.81 6.93
N ILE A 142 -4.88 -17.92 7.07
CA ILE A 142 -4.15 -17.72 8.33
C ILE A 142 -4.50 -16.31 8.81
N ILE A 143 -4.85 -16.21 10.09
CA ILE A 143 -5.09 -14.93 10.78
C ILE A 143 -3.84 -14.62 11.60
N LEU A 144 -3.38 -13.38 11.53
CA LEU A 144 -2.10 -12.96 12.08
C LEU A 144 -2.32 -11.66 12.86
N TRP A 145 -2.00 -11.66 14.16
CA TRP A 145 -1.80 -10.42 14.91
C TRP A 145 -0.36 -9.96 14.74
N GLY A 146 -0.13 -8.65 14.66
CA GLY A 146 1.21 -8.10 14.79
C GLY A 146 1.22 -6.66 15.25
N CYS A 147 2.44 -6.18 15.49
CA CYS A 147 2.69 -4.79 15.86
C CYS A 147 3.97 -4.24 15.21
N PHE A 148 4.06 -2.93 15.06
CA PHE A 148 5.29 -2.23 14.68
C PHE A 148 5.32 -0.78 15.17
N SER A 149 6.50 -0.17 15.11
CA SER A 149 6.78 1.23 15.45
C SER A 149 7.74 1.84 14.42
N ALA A 150 8.03 3.14 14.49
CA ALA A 150 9.10 3.76 13.69
C ALA A 150 10.45 3.06 13.89
N LYS A 151 10.73 2.54 15.09
CA LYS A 151 11.93 1.75 15.41
C LYS A 151 11.94 0.37 14.75
N GLY A 152 10.78 -0.23 14.51
CA GLY A 152 10.65 -1.41 13.67
C GLY A 152 9.48 -2.33 13.98
N THR A 153 9.48 -3.46 13.27
CA THR A 153 8.52 -4.56 13.39
C THR A 153 8.68 -5.32 14.69
N GLY A 154 7.58 -5.47 15.42
CA GLY A 154 7.50 -6.34 16.57
C GLY A 154 7.27 -7.80 16.18
N ARG A 155 6.89 -8.61 17.17
CA ARG A 155 6.48 -10.01 16.98
C ARG A 155 5.21 -10.10 16.15
N LEU A 156 5.18 -11.08 15.26
CA LEU A 156 3.95 -11.58 14.64
C LEU A 156 3.49 -12.84 15.37
N HIS A 157 2.18 -12.99 15.54
CA HIS A 157 1.55 -14.14 16.17
C HIS A 157 0.44 -14.70 15.28
N ARG A 158 0.47 -16.02 15.01
CA ARG A 158 -0.60 -16.73 14.31
C ARG A 158 -1.75 -16.97 15.28
N ILE A 159 -2.94 -16.43 14.97
CA ILE A 159 -4.17 -16.68 15.69
C ILE A 159 -4.77 -18.01 15.21
N GLU A 160 -5.11 -18.89 16.15
CA GLU A 160 -5.78 -20.16 15.89
C GLU A 160 -7.26 -20.07 16.26
N GLY A 161 -8.15 -20.44 15.33
CA GLY A 161 -9.60 -20.35 15.55
C GLY A 161 -10.14 -18.91 15.54
N ARG A 162 -11.05 -18.61 16.47
CA ARG A 162 -11.67 -17.28 16.64
C ARG A 162 -11.10 -16.63 17.90
N MET A 163 -10.40 -15.51 17.74
CA MET A 163 -9.90 -14.73 18.87
C MET A 163 -11.05 -14.13 19.68
N ASP A 164 -10.98 -14.28 21.00
CA ASP A 164 -11.82 -13.61 21.99
C ASP A 164 -11.00 -12.61 22.82
N GLY A 165 -11.64 -11.96 23.81
CA GLY A 165 -10.96 -11.00 24.67
C GLY A 165 -9.91 -11.61 25.62
N ALA A 166 -9.97 -12.91 25.93
CA ALA A 166 -8.98 -13.58 26.77
C ALA A 166 -7.72 -13.92 25.97
N MET A 167 -7.89 -14.56 24.82
CA MET A 167 -6.83 -14.83 23.84
C MET A 167 -6.15 -13.52 23.42
N TYR A 168 -6.91 -12.43 23.20
CA TYR A 168 -6.33 -11.13 22.88
C TYR A 168 -5.39 -10.60 23.99
N ARG A 169 -5.81 -10.64 25.26
CA ARG A 169 -4.96 -10.20 26.40
C ARG A 169 -3.71 -11.07 26.53
N GLU A 170 -3.81 -12.37 26.24
CA GLU A 170 -2.64 -13.26 26.19
C GLU A 170 -1.70 -12.90 25.04
N ILE A 171 -2.23 -12.61 23.85
CA ILE A 171 -1.43 -12.15 22.70
C ILE A 171 -0.69 -10.85 23.03
N LEU A 172 -1.33 -9.89 23.70
CA LEU A 172 -0.65 -8.68 24.18
C LEU A 172 0.42 -9.00 25.24
N ALA A 173 0.16 -9.91 26.18
CA ALA A 173 1.14 -10.33 27.18
C ALA A 173 2.41 -10.95 26.54
N ASN A 174 2.20 -11.87 25.61
CA ASN A 174 3.25 -12.73 25.04
C ASN A 174 3.95 -12.10 23.83
N ASN A 175 3.33 -11.12 23.16
CA ASN A 175 3.86 -10.53 21.93
C ASN A 175 4.10 -9.01 22.02
N LEU A 176 3.14 -8.20 22.52
CA LEU A 176 3.30 -6.74 22.57
C LEU A 176 4.44 -6.33 23.50
N ILE A 177 4.39 -6.72 24.78
CA ILE A 177 5.38 -6.29 25.79
C ILE A 177 6.81 -6.74 25.44
N PRO A 178 7.05 -7.98 24.95
CA PRO A 178 8.37 -8.35 24.46
C PRO A 178 8.82 -7.59 23.21
N SER A 179 7.91 -7.17 22.33
CA SER A 179 8.24 -6.37 21.14
C SER A 179 8.73 -4.97 21.50
N VAL A 180 8.03 -4.28 22.39
CA VAL A 180 8.41 -2.97 22.94
C VAL A 180 9.84 -3.01 23.51
N ARG A 181 10.16 -4.09 24.25
CA ARG A 181 11.50 -4.33 24.83
C ARG A 181 12.55 -4.61 23.76
N ALA A 182 12.27 -5.51 22.81
CA ALA A 182 13.20 -5.86 21.74
C ALA A 182 13.55 -4.67 20.83
N LEU A 183 12.56 -3.82 20.55
CA LEU A 183 12.70 -2.60 19.74
C LEU A 183 13.29 -1.41 20.52
N LYS A 184 13.64 -1.59 21.81
CA LYS A 184 14.20 -0.55 22.69
C LYS A 184 13.39 0.76 22.61
N MET A 185 12.06 0.65 22.71
CA MET A 185 11.19 1.83 22.79
C MET A 185 11.43 2.59 24.10
N GLY A 186 11.24 3.92 24.05
CA GLY A 186 11.47 4.80 25.20
C GLY A 186 10.39 4.67 26.28
N ARG A 187 10.58 5.40 27.38
CA ARG A 187 9.49 5.70 28.32
C ARG A 187 8.42 6.54 27.60
N GLY A 188 7.16 6.37 27.98
CA GLY A 188 6.05 7.13 27.38
C GLY A 188 5.57 6.62 26.01
N TRP A 189 5.98 5.42 25.59
CA TRP A 189 5.42 4.77 24.40
C TRP A 189 3.90 4.58 24.51
N VAL A 190 3.21 4.64 23.38
CA VAL A 190 1.74 4.58 23.29
C VAL A 190 1.34 3.33 22.50
N PHE A 191 0.34 2.61 22.98
CA PHE A 191 -0.24 1.47 22.27
C PHE A 191 -1.40 1.93 21.39
N GLN A 192 -1.40 1.54 20.11
CA GLN A 192 -2.54 1.70 19.22
C GLN A 192 -3.15 0.33 18.90
N HIS A 193 -4.49 0.27 19.00
CA HIS A 193 -5.34 -0.80 18.52
C HIS A 193 -6.67 -0.22 18.04
N ASP A 194 -7.49 -1.02 17.36
CA ASP A 194 -8.80 -0.58 16.88
C ASP A 194 -9.91 -0.70 17.95
N ASN A 195 -11.11 -0.22 17.61
CA ASN A 195 -12.29 -0.21 18.48
C ASN A 195 -13.13 -1.50 18.46
N ASP A 196 -12.58 -2.67 18.09
CA ASP A 196 -13.31 -3.94 18.17
C ASP A 196 -13.89 -4.15 19.59
N PRO A 197 -15.13 -4.69 19.73
CA PRO A 197 -15.70 -5.07 21.02
C PRO A 197 -14.77 -5.87 21.95
N LYS A 198 -13.87 -6.73 21.42
CA LYS A 198 -12.89 -7.51 22.21
C LYS A 198 -11.78 -6.62 22.81
N HIS A 199 -11.43 -5.53 22.13
CA HIS A 199 -10.43 -4.53 22.52
C HIS A 199 -11.01 -3.55 23.54
N THR A 200 -12.25 -3.11 23.29
CA THR A 200 -12.95 -2.09 24.09
C THR A 200 -13.70 -2.65 25.31
N ALA A 201 -13.80 -3.98 25.44
CA ALA A 201 -14.40 -4.68 26.59
C ALA A 201 -13.78 -4.31 27.94
N ARG A 202 -14.60 -4.31 29.00
CA ARG A 202 -14.21 -3.90 30.36
C ARG A 202 -12.95 -4.64 30.86
N ALA A 203 -12.94 -5.97 30.78
CA ALA A 203 -11.79 -6.80 31.20
C ALA A 203 -10.51 -6.55 30.39
N THR A 204 -10.61 -6.07 29.15
CA THR A 204 -9.44 -5.67 28.35
C THR A 204 -8.93 -4.30 28.78
N LYS A 205 -9.81 -3.32 29.01
CA LYS A 205 -9.45 -2.01 29.58
C LYS A 205 -8.84 -2.12 30.98
N GLU A 206 -9.43 -2.92 31.86
CA GLU A 206 -8.90 -3.25 33.19
C GLU A 206 -7.48 -3.84 33.11
N TRP A 207 -7.23 -4.75 32.16
CA TRP A 207 -5.92 -5.35 31.94
C TRP A 207 -4.89 -4.34 31.40
N LEU A 208 -5.26 -3.51 30.43
CA LEU A 208 -4.39 -2.45 29.88
C LEU A 208 -3.98 -1.45 30.98
N CYS A 209 -4.94 -1.06 31.84
CA CYS A 209 -4.70 -0.23 33.01
C CYS A 209 -3.76 -0.91 34.02
N LYS A 210 -3.99 -2.19 34.36
CA LYS A 210 -3.14 -3.00 35.25
C LYS A 210 -1.73 -3.26 34.69
N LYS A 211 -1.53 -3.07 33.38
CA LYS A 211 -0.22 -3.11 32.71
C LYS A 211 0.39 -1.71 32.48
N HIS A 212 -0.26 -0.65 32.96
CA HIS A 212 0.14 0.75 32.82
C HIS A 212 0.37 1.17 31.36
N LEU A 213 -0.45 0.67 30.42
CA LEU A 213 -0.34 1.00 29.01
C LEU A 213 -1.17 2.23 28.66
N LYS A 214 -0.52 3.30 28.19
CA LYS A 214 -1.22 4.43 27.54
C LYS A 214 -1.72 3.95 26.18
N VAL A 215 -3.01 4.11 25.93
CA VAL A 215 -3.67 3.76 24.65
C VAL A 215 -3.91 5.06 23.87
N LEU A 216 -3.72 5.01 22.54
CA LEU A 216 -4.06 6.12 21.64
C LEU A 216 -5.59 6.21 21.47
N GLU A 217 -6.16 7.42 21.50
CA GLU A 217 -7.57 7.62 21.12
C GLU A 217 -7.70 7.25 19.63
N TRP A 218 -8.50 6.23 19.30
CA TRP A 218 -8.63 5.76 17.92
C TRP A 218 -10.03 6.03 17.37
N PRO A 219 -10.18 6.63 16.18
CA PRO A 219 -11.47 6.71 15.50
C PRO A 219 -11.95 5.34 14.98
N SER A 220 -13.26 5.12 14.97
CA SER A 220 -13.85 3.87 14.49
C SER A 220 -13.88 3.78 12.96
N GLN A 221 -13.60 2.58 12.42
CA GLN A 221 -13.57 2.28 10.98
C GLN A 221 -12.49 3.06 10.19
N SER A 222 -11.29 3.19 10.76
CA SER A 222 -10.17 3.99 10.20
C SER A 222 -8.93 3.15 9.81
N PRO A 223 -9.04 2.09 8.98
CA PRO A 223 -7.89 1.27 8.57
C PRO A 223 -6.91 2.07 7.67
N ASP A 224 -7.39 3.13 7.04
CA ASP A 224 -6.61 4.08 6.24
C ASP A 224 -5.71 5.00 7.08
N LEU A 225 -6.02 5.18 8.37
CA LEU A 225 -5.15 5.88 9.32
C LEU A 225 -4.11 4.96 9.99
N ASN A 226 -4.32 3.63 10.00
CA ASN A 226 -3.38 2.69 10.64
C ASN A 226 -2.28 2.26 9.65
N PRO A 227 -1.02 2.71 9.79
CA PRO A 227 0.04 2.44 8.82
C PRO A 227 0.42 0.96 8.71
N ILE A 228 0.01 0.09 9.66
CA ILE A 228 0.27 -1.36 9.59
C ILE A 228 -0.46 -2.04 8.42
N GLU A 229 -1.57 -1.48 7.91
CA GLU A 229 -2.25 -2.00 6.72
C GLU A 229 -1.38 -1.88 5.45
N ASN A 230 -0.42 -0.94 5.42
CA ASN A 230 0.60 -0.89 4.37
C ASN A 230 1.59 -2.05 4.49
N LEU A 231 2.03 -2.39 5.72
CA LEU A 231 2.87 -3.56 5.99
C LEU A 231 2.14 -4.87 5.61
N TRP A 232 0.86 -4.99 5.95
CA TRP A 232 0.03 -6.12 5.55
C TRP A 232 -0.13 -6.24 4.04
N ARG A 233 -0.38 -5.13 3.34
CA ARG A 233 -0.45 -5.10 1.88
C ARG A 233 0.87 -5.58 1.26
N GLU A 234 2.00 -5.10 1.78
CA GLU A 234 3.34 -5.37 1.26
C GLU A 234 3.81 -6.83 1.56
N LEU A 235 3.37 -7.40 2.69
CA LEU A 235 3.48 -8.83 3.00
C LEU A 235 2.59 -9.68 2.07
N LYS A 236 1.30 -9.32 1.91
CA LYS A 236 0.34 -9.99 1.02
C LYS A 236 0.85 -10.01 -0.43
N VAL A 237 1.54 -8.96 -0.90
CA VAL A 237 2.15 -8.89 -2.24
C VAL A 237 3.29 -9.91 -2.42
N ARG A 238 4.25 -10.02 -1.48
CA ARG A 238 5.33 -11.03 -1.55
C ARG A 238 4.78 -12.45 -1.59
N ILE A 239 3.80 -12.75 -0.74
CA ILE A 239 3.14 -14.07 -0.68
C ILE A 239 2.44 -14.38 -2.01
N ALA A 240 1.72 -13.41 -2.60
CA ALA A 240 1.04 -13.58 -3.88
C ALA A 240 1.99 -13.80 -5.07
N GLN A 241 3.22 -13.29 -5.01
CA GLN A 241 4.26 -13.55 -6.01
C GLN A 241 4.78 -15.00 -5.92
N ARG A 242 5.00 -15.50 -4.69
CA ARG A 242 5.53 -16.85 -4.41
C ARG A 242 4.52 -17.99 -4.58
N GLN A 243 3.22 -17.68 -4.66
CA GLN A 243 2.16 -18.60 -5.07
C GLN A 243 2.04 -19.86 -4.19
N PRO A 244 1.72 -19.69 -2.89
CA PRO A 244 1.48 -20.81 -1.98
C PRO A 244 0.40 -21.76 -2.52
N ARG A 245 0.68 -23.06 -2.46
CA ARG A 245 -0.17 -24.14 -2.99
C ARG A 245 -1.08 -24.78 -1.95
N ASN A 246 -0.74 -24.67 -0.67
CA ASN A 246 -1.48 -25.21 0.47
C ASN A 246 -1.18 -24.40 1.75
N LEU A 247 -1.85 -24.69 2.87
CA LEU A 247 -1.68 -23.93 4.12
C LEU A 247 -0.29 -24.08 4.77
N LYS A 248 0.35 -25.26 4.70
CA LYS A 248 1.72 -25.45 5.23
C LYS A 248 2.75 -24.67 4.42
N ASP A 249 2.52 -24.58 3.11
CA ASP A 249 3.32 -23.79 2.18
C ASP A 249 3.11 -22.28 2.39
N LEU A 250 1.86 -21.83 2.58
CA LEU A 250 1.53 -20.45 3.00
C LEU A 250 2.18 -20.07 4.33
N GLU A 251 2.22 -20.97 5.31
CA GLU A 251 2.85 -20.77 6.61
C GLU A 251 4.39 -20.64 6.51
N LYS A 252 5.05 -21.54 5.75
CA LYS A 252 6.49 -21.43 5.47
C LYS A 252 6.83 -20.14 4.73
N LEU A 253 6.04 -19.79 3.70
CA LEU A 253 6.23 -18.56 2.94
C LEU A 253 5.95 -17.31 3.77
N LEU A 254 5.03 -17.37 4.73
CA LEU A 254 4.85 -16.32 5.74
C LEU A 254 6.11 -16.16 6.58
N GLN A 255 6.58 -17.24 7.24
CA GLN A 255 7.79 -17.22 8.07
C GLN A 255 9.01 -16.68 7.30
N ALA A 256 9.19 -17.09 6.03
CA ALA A 256 10.24 -16.58 5.17
C ALA A 256 10.07 -15.08 4.81
N CYS A 257 8.91 -14.66 4.33
CA CYS A 257 8.68 -13.25 3.97
C CYS A 257 8.74 -12.30 5.17
N LEU A 258 8.39 -12.78 6.37
CA LEU A 258 8.57 -12.05 7.63
C LEU A 258 10.05 -11.98 8.01
N GLY A 259 10.76 -13.11 7.97
CA GLY A 259 12.20 -13.16 8.16
C GLY A 259 12.94 -12.19 7.24
N GLU A 260 12.57 -12.11 5.96
CA GLU A 260 13.12 -11.15 5.01
C GLU A 260 12.79 -9.69 5.35
N LEU A 261 11.52 -9.38 5.67
CA LEU A 261 11.11 -8.03 6.08
C LEU A 261 11.79 -7.57 7.37
N PHE A 262 12.16 -8.51 8.25
CA PHE A 262 12.83 -8.22 9.52
C PHE A 262 14.36 -8.16 9.36
N GLN A 263 14.97 -9.06 8.58
CA GLN A 263 16.42 -9.09 8.34
C GLN A 263 16.88 -7.96 7.40
N ALA A 264 16.06 -7.55 6.42
CA ALA A 264 16.29 -6.32 5.64
C ALA A 264 16.29 -5.04 6.51
N ARG A 265 15.89 -5.14 7.78
CA ARG A 265 15.94 -4.07 8.78
C ARG A 265 17.04 -4.26 9.83
N LEU A 266 17.53 -5.48 10.03
CA LEU A 266 18.63 -5.81 10.96
C LEU A 266 20.00 -5.93 10.28
N GLY A 267 20.06 -5.90 8.95
CA GLY A 267 21.27 -5.98 8.12
C GLY A 267 22.21 -4.78 8.24
N SER A 268 22.79 -4.59 9.42
CA SER A 268 23.97 -3.75 9.68
C SER A 268 24.67 -4.31 10.92
N SER A 269 25.89 -4.85 10.70
CA SER A 269 26.71 -5.57 11.68
C SER A 269 26.31 -7.03 12.00
N SER A 270 26.87 -7.95 11.20
CA SER A 270 27.73 -9.01 11.76
C SER A 270 28.64 -9.55 10.65
N MET A 271 29.95 -9.38 10.77
CA MET A 271 30.94 -9.91 9.83
C MET A 271 31.20 -11.39 10.14
N GLY A 272 31.20 -12.24 9.11
CA GLY A 272 31.47 -13.68 9.22
C GLY A 272 31.93 -14.22 7.88
N ARG A 273 33.24 -14.41 7.73
CA ARG A 273 33.91 -14.87 6.51
C ARG A 273 34.06 -16.39 6.56
N GLU A 274 33.64 -17.08 5.50
CA GLU A 274 34.11 -18.43 5.17
C GLU A 274 33.97 -18.61 3.64
N ASP A 275 35.01 -19.13 3.00
CA ASP A 275 35.28 -18.90 1.59
C ASP A 275 35.03 -20.14 0.69
N ALA A 276 34.36 -19.95 -0.45
CA ALA A 276 34.42 -20.88 -1.59
C ALA A 276 33.93 -20.24 -2.91
N ALA A 277 34.82 -20.17 -3.91
CA ALA A 277 34.51 -19.95 -5.33
C ALA A 277 35.40 -20.91 -6.16
N PRO A 278 35.10 -21.18 -7.45
CA PRO A 278 35.45 -20.21 -8.49
C PRO A 278 34.50 -20.09 -9.71
N GLN A 279 34.32 -18.83 -10.13
CA GLN A 279 34.31 -18.24 -11.49
C GLN A 279 33.97 -19.07 -12.76
N SER A 280 33.07 -18.50 -13.59
CA SER A 280 33.04 -18.51 -15.07
C SER A 280 31.86 -17.62 -15.55
N SER A 281 31.88 -16.81 -16.62
CA SER A 281 32.92 -16.16 -17.43
C SER A 281 32.30 -14.96 -18.22
N MET A 282 33.11 -14.13 -18.91
CA MET A 282 32.74 -12.88 -19.65
C MET A 282 32.05 -13.13 -21.02
N PRO A 283 31.61 -12.09 -21.81
CA PRO A 283 31.18 -10.69 -21.57
C PRO A 283 29.70 -10.47 -22.08
N TRP A 284 29.17 -9.44 -22.79
CA TRP A 284 29.61 -8.14 -23.37
C TRP A 284 28.46 -7.09 -23.53
N ASP A 285 28.85 -5.82 -23.68
CA ASP A 285 28.24 -4.59 -24.24
C ASP A 285 26.76 -4.45 -24.63
N SER A 286 26.08 -3.40 -24.10
CA SER A 286 25.53 -2.28 -24.92
C SER A 286 24.80 -1.17 -24.11
N HIS A 287 24.96 0.07 -24.58
CA HIS A 287 24.55 1.40 -24.07
C HIS A 287 23.16 1.63 -23.40
N PRO A 288 22.99 2.74 -22.63
CA PRO A 288 21.87 2.92 -21.71
C PRO A 288 20.55 3.38 -22.34
N SER A 289 19.47 2.61 -22.15
CA SER A 289 18.10 3.11 -22.35
C SER A 289 17.61 3.87 -21.12
N SER A 290 17.24 5.14 -21.27
CA SER A 290 16.78 6.01 -20.19
C SER A 290 15.34 5.72 -19.77
N SER A 291 15.14 4.64 -19.01
CA SER A 291 13.87 4.36 -18.33
C SER A 291 14.04 4.44 -16.81
N HIS A 292 13.98 5.66 -16.26
CA HIS A 292 13.86 5.84 -14.81
C HIS A 292 12.66 5.03 -14.29
N PRO A 293 12.83 4.18 -13.25
CA PRO A 293 11.72 3.45 -12.67
C PRO A 293 10.79 4.41 -11.95
N THR A 294 9.74 4.87 -12.67
CA THR A 294 8.66 5.72 -12.14
C THR A 294 8.20 5.16 -10.80
N SER A 295 8.31 5.98 -9.76
CA SER A 295 8.30 5.49 -8.39
C SER A 295 6.97 4.82 -8.02
N LEU A 296 7.03 3.92 -7.04
CA LEU A 296 5.81 3.34 -6.47
C LEU A 296 4.87 4.44 -5.95
N LEU A 297 5.43 5.54 -5.45
CA LEU A 297 4.73 6.71 -4.93
C LEU A 297 3.89 7.44 -6.00
N GLU A 298 4.44 7.71 -7.19
CA GLU A 298 3.72 8.36 -8.30
C GLU A 298 2.52 7.55 -8.80
N ARG A 299 2.56 6.23 -8.63
CA ARG A 299 1.44 5.32 -8.93
C ARG A 299 0.39 5.26 -7.81
N LEU A 300 0.72 5.70 -6.60
CA LEU A 300 -0.15 5.69 -5.43
C LEU A 300 -0.82 7.05 -5.18
N GLN A 301 -0.08 8.17 -5.29
CA GLN A 301 -0.55 9.53 -5.02
C GLN A 301 -1.44 10.10 -6.15
N ARG A 302 -2.65 9.57 -6.32
CA ARG A 302 -3.75 10.27 -7.02
C ARG A 302 -5.02 10.31 -6.17
N PRO A 303 -5.19 11.35 -5.33
CA PRO A 303 -6.42 11.61 -4.58
C PRO A 303 -7.63 11.90 -5.47
N SER A 304 -8.80 12.00 -4.83
CA SER A 304 -10.08 12.30 -5.47
C SER A 304 -10.30 13.83 -5.54
N ARG A 305 -10.71 14.37 -6.69
CA ARG A 305 -11.22 15.75 -6.77
C ARG A 305 -12.62 15.81 -6.16
N GLY A 306 -12.85 16.72 -5.21
CA GLY A 306 -14.19 17.04 -4.70
C GLY A 306 -14.24 17.42 -3.23
N LEU A 307 -13.79 18.65 -2.89
CA LEU A 307 -14.30 19.52 -1.82
C LEU A 307 -13.47 20.81 -1.69
N LEU A 308 -12.20 20.74 -2.08
CA LEU A 308 -11.24 21.85 -2.11
C LEU A 308 -10.86 22.18 -3.57
N SER A 309 -10.39 23.41 -3.83
CA SER A 309 -9.80 23.80 -5.12
C SER A 309 -8.47 23.07 -5.39
N GLN A 310 -7.98 23.11 -6.63
CA GLN A 310 -6.74 22.38 -6.95
C GLN A 310 -5.52 22.98 -6.23
N GLU A 311 -5.46 24.29 -6.05
CA GLU A 311 -4.38 24.99 -5.36
C GLU A 311 -4.40 24.73 -3.85
N GLU A 312 -5.58 24.69 -3.21
CA GLU A 312 -5.72 24.28 -1.81
C GLU A 312 -5.32 22.81 -1.61
N VAL A 313 -5.72 21.91 -2.52
CA VAL A 313 -5.31 20.49 -2.47
C VAL A 313 -3.81 20.35 -2.67
N GLU A 314 -3.21 21.08 -3.61
CA GLU A 314 -1.77 21.02 -3.87
C GLU A 314 -0.95 21.66 -2.73
N GLY A 315 -1.42 22.76 -2.13
CA GLY A 315 -0.80 23.37 -0.95
C GLY A 315 -0.88 22.51 0.32
N LEU A 316 -2.04 21.90 0.60
CA LEU A 316 -2.19 20.94 1.70
C LEU A 316 -1.38 19.67 1.47
N LEU A 317 -1.34 19.15 0.23
CA LEU A 317 -0.46 18.03 -0.12
C LEU A 317 1.02 18.39 -0.03
N GLN A 318 1.41 19.63 -0.32
CA GLN A 318 2.79 20.08 -0.21
C GLN A 318 3.22 20.16 1.27
N LYS A 319 2.44 20.83 2.12
CA LYS A 319 2.66 20.82 3.58
C LYS A 319 2.68 19.40 4.16
N HIS A 320 1.73 18.55 3.76
CA HIS A 320 1.71 17.15 4.20
C HIS A 320 2.91 16.34 3.65
N ARG A 321 3.45 16.64 2.46
CA ARG A 321 4.69 16.00 1.97
C ARG A 321 5.92 16.43 2.75
N GLU A 322 5.95 17.68 3.18
CA GLU A 322 7.08 18.28 3.92
C GLU A 322 7.07 17.85 5.40
N ALA A 323 5.89 17.79 6.03
CA ALA A 323 5.73 17.45 7.45
C ALA A 323 5.51 15.95 7.75
N SER A 324 5.28 15.10 6.75
CA SER A 324 4.93 13.70 7.03
C SER A 324 6.15 12.86 7.41
N VAL A 325 6.16 12.42 8.68
CA VAL A 325 6.89 11.26 9.25
C VAL A 325 7.11 10.12 8.25
N PHE A 326 6.09 9.77 7.45
CA PHE A 326 6.18 8.74 6.41
C PHE A 326 7.34 8.96 5.41
N LEU A 327 7.58 10.20 4.99
CA LEU A 327 8.66 10.58 4.07
C LEU A 327 10.01 10.75 4.78
N HIS A 328 10.04 11.07 6.07
CA HIS A 328 11.28 11.09 6.84
C HIS A 328 11.74 9.65 7.18
N VAL A 329 10.83 8.78 7.62
CA VAL A 329 11.08 7.34 7.78
C VAL A 329 11.47 6.67 6.45
N GLU A 330 10.80 7.00 5.33
CA GLU A 330 11.22 6.49 4.01
C GLU A 330 12.62 6.99 3.61
N ARG A 331 12.94 8.26 3.93
CA ARG A 331 14.27 8.86 3.70
C ARG A 331 15.36 8.17 4.53
N LEU A 332 15.16 7.99 5.84
CA LEU A 332 16.09 7.28 6.73
C LEU A 332 16.34 5.83 6.28
N LEU A 333 15.32 5.14 5.77
CA LEU A 333 15.45 3.80 5.19
C LEU A 333 16.24 3.79 3.87
N ARG A 334 16.06 4.81 3.02
CA ARG A 334 16.79 4.96 1.75
C ARG A 334 18.25 5.39 1.96
N GLU A 335 18.51 6.35 2.84
CA GLU A 335 19.83 6.92 3.11
C GLU A 335 20.76 5.88 3.77
N LYS A 336 20.28 5.10 4.75
CA LYS A 336 21.05 3.96 5.27
C LYS A 336 21.36 2.93 4.19
N SER A 337 20.40 2.63 3.32
CA SER A 337 20.60 1.71 2.19
C SER A 337 21.59 2.22 1.13
N LEU A 338 21.80 3.53 1.02
CA LEU A 338 22.82 4.13 0.13
C LEU A 338 24.18 4.26 0.81
N GLY A 339 24.21 4.63 2.10
CA GLY A 339 25.44 4.71 2.90
C GLY A 339 26.18 3.38 2.97
N LEU A 340 25.45 2.28 3.22
CA LEU A 340 26.02 0.93 3.25
C LEU A 340 26.70 0.56 1.91
N ARG A 341 26.00 0.75 0.78
CA ARG A 341 26.55 0.48 -0.55
C ARG A 341 27.79 1.31 -0.89
N ASN A 342 27.82 2.58 -0.46
CA ASN A 342 28.98 3.44 -0.64
C ASN A 342 30.16 3.06 0.27
N MET A 343 29.92 2.38 1.40
CA MET A 343 30.98 1.78 2.22
C MET A 343 31.50 0.48 1.59
N GLU A 344 30.62 -0.42 1.13
CA GLU A 344 31.00 -1.67 0.47
C GLU A 344 31.88 -1.43 -0.77
N VAL A 345 31.54 -0.43 -1.59
CA VAL A 345 32.34 -0.03 -2.77
C VAL A 345 33.71 0.52 -2.37
N ARG A 346 33.80 1.30 -1.28
CA ARG A 346 35.09 1.83 -0.79
C ARG A 346 35.96 0.74 -0.18
N HIS A 347 35.39 -0.22 0.54
CA HIS A 347 36.14 -1.32 1.14
C HIS A 347 36.79 -2.20 0.07
N LYS A 348 36.02 -2.57 -0.98
CA LYS A 348 36.55 -3.30 -2.14
C LYS A 348 37.67 -2.54 -2.86
N ALA A 349 37.49 -1.24 -3.08
CA ALA A 349 38.52 -0.40 -3.70
C ALA A 349 39.80 -0.20 -2.84
N GLN A 350 39.80 -0.66 -1.58
CA GLN A 350 41.00 -0.72 -0.73
C GLN A 350 41.62 -2.12 -0.71
N GLU A 351 40.83 -3.20 -0.67
CA GLU A 351 41.34 -4.58 -0.82
C GLU A 351 41.95 -4.80 -2.23
N GLU A 352 41.30 -4.33 -3.30
CA GLU A 352 41.84 -4.39 -4.67
C GLU A 352 43.13 -3.54 -4.87
N ASN A 353 43.46 -2.64 -3.94
CA ASN A 353 44.71 -1.86 -3.94
C ASN A 353 45.80 -2.43 -3.02
N SER A 354 45.48 -3.29 -2.04
CA SER A 354 46.51 -4.00 -1.26
C SER A 354 47.11 -5.15 -2.07
N ASP A 355 46.29 -5.84 -2.85
CA ASP A 355 46.67 -7.04 -3.59
C ASP A 355 47.44 -6.73 -4.90
N LEU A 356 47.65 -5.44 -5.19
CA LEU A 356 48.54 -4.90 -6.22
C LEU A 356 49.85 -4.32 -5.64
N ALA A 357 50.08 -4.46 -4.33
CA ALA A 357 51.22 -3.90 -3.60
C ALA A 357 52.08 -4.95 -2.86
N GLN A 358 51.94 -6.23 -3.24
CA GLN A 358 52.78 -7.36 -2.82
C GLN A 358 53.27 -8.14 -4.06
#